data_AF-A0AAN8D8P7-F1
#
_entry.id   AF-A0AAN8D8P7-F1
#
_cell.length_a   1.000
_cell.length_b   1.000
_cell.length_c   1.000
_cell.angle_alpha   90.00
_cell.angle_beta   90.00
_cell.angle_gamma   90.00
#
_symmetry.space_group_name_H-M   'P 1'
#
loop_
_entity.id
_entity.type
_entity.pdbx_description
1 polymer ?
#
loop_
_entity_poly.entity_id
_entity_poly.type
_entity_poly.pdbx_seq_one_letter_code
_entity_poly.pdbx_strand_id
1 'polypeptide(L)'
;MGCDPSRTKPHTQKTFREQLAAEMLEFAEGPAEGPAPPPPPPPPPPPPPPPPPLTCMPEYDGEAATKVRKNCRRCLDAGLKRVKTPVYCRKCQVPLCFTVKRNCFREWHDLNTGTFRQV
;
A
#
# COMPACT_ATOMS: atom_id res chain seq x y z
N MET A 1 69.01 8.18 10.87
CA MET A 1 67.62 8.67 10.82
C MET A 1 67.31 9.06 9.38
N GLY A 2 66.73 8.16 8.60
CA GLY A 2 66.24 8.47 7.25
C GLY A 2 64.71 8.54 7.30
N CYS A 3 64.13 9.70 6.98
CA CYS A 3 62.69 9.87 6.86
C CYS A 3 62.33 9.73 5.38
N ASP A 4 61.48 8.75 5.08
CA ASP A 4 60.97 8.40 3.75
C ASP A 4 60.29 9.62 3.06
N PRO A 5 60.58 9.92 1.78
CA PRO A 5 60.11 11.15 1.13
C PRO A 5 58.67 11.08 0.58
N SER A 6 57.87 10.05 0.88
CA SER A 6 56.54 9.85 0.29
C SER A 6 55.38 10.36 1.17
N ARG A 7 55.47 11.57 1.72
CA ARG A 7 54.30 12.21 2.35
C ARG A 7 53.46 12.91 1.29
N THR A 8 52.67 12.15 0.53
CA THR A 8 51.61 12.73 -0.31
C THR A 8 50.57 13.39 0.60
N LYS A 9 50.25 14.66 0.31
CA LYS A 9 49.29 15.44 1.09
C LYS A 9 47.95 14.67 1.11
N PRO A 10 47.30 14.48 2.27
CA PRO A 10 46.00 13.83 2.30
C PRO A 10 45.03 14.62 1.42
N HIS A 11 44.47 13.95 0.40
CA HIS A 11 43.49 14.56 -0.48
C HIS A 11 42.26 14.95 0.33
N THR A 12 41.77 16.17 0.11
CA THR A 12 40.45 16.55 0.60
C THR A 12 39.39 15.70 -0.10
N GLN A 13 38.24 15.49 0.54
CA GLN A 13 37.14 14.71 -0.05
C GLN A 13 36.72 15.27 -1.43
N LYS A 14 36.80 16.59 -1.64
CA LYS A 14 36.51 17.25 -2.92
C LYS A 14 37.49 16.80 -4.01
N THR A 15 38.78 16.93 -3.75
CA THR A 15 39.82 16.57 -4.74
C THR A 15 39.80 15.08 -5.10
N PHE A 16 39.47 14.22 -4.14
CA PHE A 16 39.34 12.79 -4.38
C PHE A 16 38.16 12.46 -5.31
N ARG A 17 37.01 13.12 -5.09
CA ARG A 17 35.83 12.94 -5.96
C ARG A 17 36.06 13.46 -7.38
N GLU A 18 36.77 14.58 -7.52
CA GLU A 18 37.13 15.13 -8.83
C GLU A 18 38.06 14.18 -9.61
N GLN A 19 39.06 13.59 -8.95
CA GLN A 19 39.96 12.60 -9.56
C GLN A 19 39.22 11.34 -9.99
N LEU A 20 38.35 10.80 -9.12
CA LEU A 20 37.54 9.62 -9.43
C LEU A 20 36.64 9.86 -10.65
N ALA A 21 36.01 11.04 -10.74
CA ALA A 21 35.14 11.38 -11.86
C ALA A 21 35.91 11.50 -13.19
N ALA A 22 37.13 12.05 -13.16
CA ALA A 22 37.98 12.15 -14.34
C ALA A 22 38.41 10.76 -14.85
N GLU A 23 38.83 9.87 -13.94
CA GLU A 23 39.24 8.51 -14.28
C GLU A 23 38.09 7.67 -14.85
N MET A 24 36.88 7.79 -14.28
CA MET A 24 35.69 7.11 -14.80
C MET A 24 35.28 7.61 -16.19
N LEU A 25 35.46 8.91 -16.48
CA LEU A 25 35.15 9.47 -17.80
C LEU A 25 36.12 8.98 -18.86
N GLU A 26 37.43 8.97 -18.55
CA GLU A 26 38.47 8.46 -19.45
C GLU A 26 38.25 6.97 -19.80
N PHE A 27 37.81 6.16 -18.83
CA PHE A 27 37.49 4.76 -19.07
C PHE A 27 36.26 4.56 -19.99
N ALA A 28 35.29 5.47 -19.91
CA ALA A 28 34.09 5.44 -20.75
C ALA A 28 34.37 5.85 -22.21
N GLU A 29 35.48 6.54 -22.47
CA GLU A 29 35.89 7.02 -23.80
C GLU A 29 36.70 5.99 -24.61
N GLY A 30 36.77 4.72 -24.16
CA GLY A 30 37.28 3.60 -24.95
C GLY A 30 36.55 3.45 -26.31
N PRO A 31 37.16 2.81 -27.33
CA PRO A 31 36.67 2.83 -28.71
C PRO A 31 35.21 2.43 -28.78
N ALA A 32 34.36 3.41 -29.10
CA ALA A 32 32.95 3.24 -29.32
C ALA A 32 32.76 2.22 -30.45
N GLU A 33 32.39 1.00 -30.07
CA GLU A 33 31.68 0.10 -30.97
C GLU A 33 30.51 0.90 -31.56
N GLY A 34 30.42 0.91 -32.89
CA GLY A 34 29.49 1.76 -33.62
C GLY A 34 28.04 1.64 -33.13
N PRO A 35 27.17 2.61 -33.45
CA PRO A 35 25.83 2.68 -32.88
C PRO A 35 25.04 1.42 -33.22
N ALA A 36 24.89 0.56 -32.21
CA ALA A 36 23.94 -0.54 -32.25
C ALA A 36 22.53 0.05 -32.47
N PRO A 37 21.67 -0.62 -33.26
CA PRO A 37 20.28 -0.19 -33.39
C PRO A 37 19.63 -0.09 -32.01
N PRO A 38 18.72 0.89 -31.80
CA PRO A 38 18.06 1.04 -30.52
C PRO A 38 17.32 -0.27 -30.16
N PRO A 39 17.43 -0.73 -28.91
CA PRO A 39 16.69 -1.91 -28.49
C PRO A 39 15.18 -1.66 -28.68
N PRO A 40 14.39 -2.71 -28.99
CA PRO A 40 12.95 -2.57 -29.07
C PRO A 40 12.39 -2.04 -27.75
N PRO A 41 11.27 -1.30 -27.78
CA PRO A 41 10.64 -0.81 -26.55
C PRO A 41 10.32 -2.00 -25.63
N PRO A 42 10.48 -1.83 -24.30
CA PRO A 42 10.15 -2.88 -23.36
C PRO A 42 8.65 -3.25 -23.49
N PRO A 43 8.29 -4.52 -23.26
CA PRO A 43 6.89 -4.92 -23.25
C PRO A 43 6.11 -4.12 -22.19
N PRO A 44 4.80 -3.88 -22.40
CA PRO A 44 3.98 -3.21 -21.40
C PRO A 44 4.03 -3.99 -20.07
N PRO A 45 3.94 -3.29 -18.92
CA PRO A 45 3.90 -3.95 -17.63
C PRO A 45 2.70 -4.89 -17.55
N PRO A 46 2.83 -6.02 -16.84
CA PRO A 46 1.71 -6.92 -16.63
C PRO A 46 0.55 -6.20 -15.92
N PRO A 47 -0.71 -6.60 -16.17
CA PRO A 47 -1.85 -6.03 -15.46
C PRO A 47 -1.70 -6.27 -13.95
N PRO A 48 -2.20 -5.35 -13.12
CA PRO A 48 -2.18 -5.53 -11.67
C PRO A 48 -2.97 -6.78 -11.26
N PRO A 49 -2.59 -7.46 -10.18
CA PRO A 49 -3.32 -8.62 -9.68
C PRO A 49 -4.75 -8.21 -9.28
N PRO A 50 -5.72 -9.13 -9.39
CA PRO A 50 -7.09 -8.87 -8.97
C PRO A 50 -7.15 -8.54 -7.47
N PRO A 51 -8.06 -7.65 -7.04
CA PRO A 51 -8.24 -7.35 -5.63
C PRO A 51 -8.68 -8.60 -4.85
N PRO A 52 -8.29 -8.73 -3.57
CA PRO A 52 -8.68 -9.88 -2.75
C PRO A 52 -10.20 -9.93 -2.58
N PRO A 53 -10.79 -11.15 -2.50
CA PRO A 53 -12.22 -11.30 -2.29
C PRO A 53 -12.66 -10.66 -0.96
N LEU A 54 -13.76 -9.90 -1.00
CA LEU A 54 -14.32 -9.26 0.19
C LEU A 54 -15.06 -10.29 1.06
N THR A 55 -14.65 -10.40 2.32
CA THR A 55 -15.30 -11.24 3.34
C THR A 55 -16.25 -10.41 4.21
N CYS A 56 -17.27 -11.05 4.78
CA CYS A 56 -18.16 -10.44 5.75
C CYS A 56 -17.43 -10.25 7.09
N MET A 57 -16.60 -9.22 7.18
CA MET A 57 -15.90 -8.83 8.41
C MET A 57 -16.40 -7.46 8.89
N PRO A 58 -16.47 -7.24 10.21
CA PRO A 58 -16.81 -5.94 10.78
C PRO A 58 -15.65 -4.98 10.59
N GLU A 59 -15.96 -3.76 10.17
CA GLU A 59 -15.01 -2.67 9.99
C GLU A 59 -15.56 -1.39 10.64
N TYR A 60 -14.67 -0.55 11.16
CA TYR A 60 -15.04 0.70 11.81
C TYR A 60 -14.94 1.86 10.81
N ASP A 61 -15.94 2.75 10.80
CA ASP A 61 -15.88 4.05 10.11
C ASP A 61 -15.05 5.08 10.89
N GLY A 62 -13.91 4.67 11.43
CA GLY A 62 -13.00 5.54 12.17
C GLY A 62 -12.15 6.36 11.22
N GLU A 63 -12.34 7.68 11.18
CA GLU A 63 -11.25 8.65 11.01
C GLU A 63 -11.70 10.12 11.04
N ALA A 64 -12.99 10.42 10.88
CA ALA A 64 -13.46 11.80 10.97
C ALA A 64 -14.70 11.90 11.84
N ALA A 65 -14.64 12.68 12.92
CA ALA A 65 -15.81 13.09 13.70
C ALA A 65 -16.88 13.80 12.85
N THR A 66 -16.56 14.14 11.60
CA THR A 66 -17.46 14.70 10.58
C THR A 66 -18.24 13.65 9.80
N LYS A 67 -17.84 12.37 9.78
CA LYS A 67 -18.66 11.31 9.16
C LYS A 67 -19.87 11.01 10.04
N VAL A 68 -21.06 11.26 9.48
CA VAL A 68 -22.33 10.99 10.17
C VAL A 68 -22.44 9.50 10.48
N ARG A 69 -22.35 9.14 11.76
CA ARG A 69 -22.57 7.76 12.24
C ARG A 69 -23.93 7.26 11.79
N LYS A 70 -23.95 6.13 11.08
CA LYS A 70 -25.18 5.53 10.56
C LYS A 70 -25.94 4.81 11.67
N ASN A 71 -27.25 4.62 11.47
CA ASN A 71 -28.06 3.79 12.36
C ASN A 71 -27.92 2.32 11.97
N CYS A 72 -27.87 1.43 12.95
CA CYS A 72 -27.87 -0.02 12.75
C CYS A 72 -29.14 -0.43 11.99
N ARG A 73 -28.96 -1.10 10.86
CA ARG A 73 -30.07 -1.49 9.99
C ARG A 73 -31.03 -2.45 10.68
N ARG A 74 -30.52 -3.53 11.27
CA ARG A 74 -31.33 -4.53 11.98
C ARG A 74 -32.13 -3.93 13.15
N CYS A 75 -31.55 -2.99 13.88
CA CYS A 75 -32.24 -2.31 14.97
C CYS A 75 -33.37 -1.42 14.46
N LEU A 76 -33.11 -0.70 13.36
CA LEU A 76 -34.13 0.10 12.70
C LEU A 76 -35.32 -0.77 12.24
N ASP A 77 -35.03 -1.92 11.63
CA ASP A 77 -36.03 -2.89 11.16
C ASP A 77 -36.84 -3.47 12.34
N ALA A 78 -36.20 -3.67 13.50
CA ALA A 78 -36.86 -4.10 14.75
C ALA A 78 -37.58 -2.97 15.52
N GLY A 79 -37.67 -1.76 14.96
CA GLY A 79 -38.36 -0.61 15.58
C GLY A 79 -37.52 0.18 16.60
N LEU A 80 -36.28 -0.24 16.86
CA LEU A 80 -35.34 0.48 17.73
C LEU A 80 -34.66 1.62 16.95
N LYS A 81 -35.35 2.75 16.89
CA LYS A 81 -34.88 3.96 16.22
C LYS A 81 -33.64 4.53 16.94
N ARG A 82 -32.71 5.12 16.16
CA ARG A 82 -31.53 5.86 16.64
C ARG A 82 -30.40 5.04 17.29
N VAL A 83 -30.34 3.73 17.07
CA VAL A 83 -29.17 2.93 17.45
C VAL A 83 -28.02 3.25 16.50
N LYS A 84 -27.20 4.25 16.84
CA LYS A 84 -26.01 4.63 16.05
C LYS A 84 -24.93 3.56 16.20
N THR A 85 -24.22 3.28 15.12
CA THR A 85 -23.09 2.36 15.13
C THR A 85 -21.96 2.86 14.23
N PRO A 86 -20.70 2.75 14.68
CA PRO A 86 -19.55 2.99 13.83
C PRO A 86 -19.13 1.74 13.03
N VAL A 87 -19.80 0.60 13.26
CA VAL A 87 -19.43 -0.68 12.67
C VAL A 87 -20.31 -0.95 11.45
N TYR A 88 -19.68 -1.38 10.36
CA TYR A 88 -20.36 -1.84 9.17
C TYR A 88 -19.71 -3.13 8.64
N CYS A 89 -20.45 -3.87 7.81
CA CYS A 89 -19.90 -5.04 7.12
C CYS A 89 -19.12 -4.61 5.87
N ARG A 90 -17.85 -4.99 5.77
CA ARG A 90 -16.99 -4.66 4.61
C ARG A 90 -17.57 -5.15 3.28
N LYS A 91 -18.14 -6.36 3.26
CA LYS A 91 -18.74 -6.97 2.06
C LYS A 91 -20.13 -6.40 1.75
N CYS A 92 -21.00 -6.28 2.76
CA CYS A 92 -22.40 -5.90 2.57
C CYS A 92 -22.65 -4.39 2.65
N GLN A 93 -21.66 -3.60 3.08
CA GLN A 93 -21.71 -2.15 3.27
C GLN A 93 -22.88 -1.65 4.13
N VAL A 94 -23.37 -2.52 5.03
CA VAL A 94 -24.50 -2.27 5.92
C VAL A 94 -24.01 -1.93 7.34
N PRO A 95 -24.52 -0.86 7.96
CA PRO A 95 -24.20 -0.52 9.35
C PRO A 95 -24.90 -1.48 10.32
N LEU A 96 -24.13 -2.17 11.16
CA LEU A 96 -24.63 -3.18 12.09
C LEU A 96 -23.94 -3.02 13.44
N CYS A 97 -24.73 -2.86 14.51
CA CYS A 97 -24.15 -2.72 15.83
C CYS A 97 -23.55 -4.05 16.33
N PHE A 98 -22.37 -3.93 16.92
CA PHE A 98 -21.67 -5.01 17.60
C PHE A 98 -21.25 -4.52 18.98
N THR A 99 -22.08 -4.83 19.98
CA THR A 99 -21.87 -4.45 21.39
C THR A 99 -22.04 -5.70 22.26
N VAL A 100 -21.60 -5.64 23.52
CA VAL A 100 -21.71 -6.76 24.47
C VAL A 100 -23.16 -7.25 24.64
N LYS A 101 -24.15 -6.34 24.57
CA LYS A 101 -25.57 -6.67 24.75
C LYS A 101 -26.29 -7.05 23.46
N ARG A 102 -25.69 -6.78 22.29
CA ARG A 102 -26.35 -6.94 20.99
C ARG A 102 -25.34 -7.14 19.87
N ASN A 103 -25.50 -8.24 19.14
CA ASN A 103 -24.67 -8.58 17.99
C ASN A 103 -25.51 -8.65 16.70
N CYS A 104 -25.96 -7.50 16.21
CA CYS A 104 -26.71 -7.44 14.95
C CYS A 104 -25.85 -7.81 13.74
N PHE A 105 -24.52 -7.73 13.85
CA PHE A 105 -23.60 -8.18 12.81
C PHE A 105 -23.78 -9.68 12.54
N ARG A 106 -23.64 -10.50 13.59
CA ARG A 106 -23.81 -11.94 13.50
C ARG A 106 -25.22 -12.29 13.01
N GLU A 107 -26.24 -11.75 13.65
CA GLU A 107 -27.63 -12.07 13.31
C GLU A 107 -28.05 -11.67 11.89
N TRP A 108 -27.43 -10.64 11.31
CA TRP A 108 -27.63 -10.27 9.90
C TRP A 108 -27.03 -11.33 8.96
N HIS A 109 -25.87 -11.87 9.31
CA HIS A 109 -25.17 -12.83 8.47
C HIS A 109 -25.68 -14.25 8.65
N ASP A 110 -26.08 -14.66 9.85
CA ASP A 110 -26.66 -15.99 10.13
C ASP A 110 -28.01 -16.22 9.44
N LEU A 111 -28.77 -15.15 9.17
CA LEU A 111 -30.02 -15.22 8.39
C LEU A 111 -29.77 -15.20 6.87
N ASN A 112 -28.59 -14.73 6.45
CA ASN A 112 -28.22 -14.57 5.04
C ASN A 112 -27.22 -15.64 4.56
N THR A 113 -26.80 -16.57 5.43
CA THR A 113 -25.92 -17.72 5.09
C THR A 113 -26.61 -18.75 4.19
N GLY A 114 -27.91 -18.61 3.91
CA GLY A 114 -28.63 -19.45 2.95
C GLY A 114 -28.49 -19.07 1.47
N THR A 115 -27.74 -18.03 1.11
CA THR A 115 -27.73 -17.50 -0.28
C THR A 115 -26.34 -17.17 -0.83
N PHE A 116 -25.32 -17.95 -0.50
CA PHE A 116 -24.06 -17.98 -1.25
C PHE A 116 -23.92 -19.31 -1.99
N ARG A 117 -24.71 -19.48 -3.06
CA ARG A 117 -24.25 -20.32 -4.19
C ARG A 117 -23.12 -19.54 -4.86
N GLN A 118 -21.94 -20.15 -4.86
CA GLN A 118 -20.83 -19.77 -5.71
C GLN A 118 -21.31 -19.74 -7.16
N VAL A 119 -20.97 -18.67 -7.87
CA VAL A 119 -20.83 -18.67 -9.33
C VAL A 119 -19.41 -18.21 -9.61
#